data_AF-A0A2A3E544-F1
#
_entry.id   AF-A0A2A3E544-F1
#
_cell.length_a   1.000
_cell.length_b   1.000
_cell.length_c   1.000
_cell.angle_alpha   90.00
_cell.angle_beta   90.00
_cell.angle_gamma   90.00
#
_symmetry.space_group_name_H-M   'P 1'
#
loop_
_entity.id
_entity.type
_entity.pdbx_description
1 polymer ?
#
loop_
_entity_poly.entity_id
_entity_poly.type
_entity_poly.pdbx_seq_one_letter_code
_entity_poly.pdbx_strand_id
1 'polypeptide(L)'
;MGKRQHQKDKMYLTYTEWTTLYGGKKSGSSEASEDTTFRRLPYNHCCLTLQPFEHPYCDPQGNIFELEAILEYIKKYKHNPVTGKPLDPKTLIKLNFHINSEGQYHCPVLFKLFTKHSHIIAIKPTGNVFSYEAIEQLNIKTRNWKDLINDQPFTRKDIIVIQDPNNAIKFNLSTFHHIKNNIKLEDEEIIKERNNPNAKLKTVSMETKEILAELDRNYKQTETKQEISKPKADKFNAAHYSTGAVAAGFTSTVMPTETTHQAAVIAEDLVRYERIKKKGYVRLVMNFGALNLELHCDLVPKTCENFIKHCQNGYYDGTKFHRSIRNFMIQGGDPTNTGNGGTSIWNKTFEDEFKPNLIHQGRGILSMANSGPNTNGSQFFITFRSCRHLDRKHTVFGKIVGGLETLNAIEKVEVDNKDRPIEDIIIQKAQVFVDPFQEADEQLATERAAEIERLAQEAAKNKSNNKMEKNDVLKIYRSGVGKYIKPNKEEDKIEKEELSIPSTIKKKKTVTNSFGDFSSW
;
A
#
# COMPACT_ATOMS: atom_id res chain seq x y z
N MET A 1 -24.11 36.86 54.47
CA MET A 1 -23.50 35.53 54.71
C MET A 1 -24.58 34.46 54.55
N GLY A 2 -24.57 33.75 53.42
CA GLY A 2 -25.65 32.84 53.02
C GLY A 2 -25.57 31.46 53.69
N LYS A 3 -26.59 31.08 54.46
CA LYS A 3 -26.73 29.79 55.16
C LYS A 3 -27.07 28.59 54.24
N ARG A 4 -26.39 28.42 53.11
CA ARG A 4 -26.67 27.29 52.17
C ARG A 4 -25.42 26.63 51.55
N GLN A 5 -24.31 26.58 52.28
CA GLN A 5 -23.07 26.00 51.75
C GLN A 5 -22.77 24.56 52.22
N HIS A 6 -23.52 24.00 53.18
CA HIS A 6 -23.23 22.69 53.78
C HIS A 6 -24.19 21.53 53.42
N GLN A 7 -24.95 21.62 52.32
CA GLN A 7 -25.93 20.58 51.98
C GLN A 7 -25.48 19.57 50.90
N LYS A 8 -24.22 19.63 50.44
CA LYS A 8 -23.68 18.75 49.39
C LYS A 8 -22.90 17.53 49.89
N ASP A 9 -22.52 17.49 51.17
CA ASP A 9 -21.84 16.33 51.78
C ASP A 9 -22.85 15.39 52.46
N LYS A 10 -23.66 14.70 51.65
CA LYS A 10 -24.51 13.61 52.14
C LYS A 10 -23.94 12.28 51.62
N MET A 11 -23.85 11.28 52.49
CA MET A 11 -23.36 9.94 52.16
C MET A 11 -24.36 9.09 51.35
N TYR A 12 -25.50 9.65 50.94
CA TYR A 12 -26.53 8.99 50.15
C TYR A 12 -27.08 9.96 49.09
N LEU A 13 -27.44 9.45 47.92
CA LEU A 13 -28.16 10.22 46.90
C LEU A 13 -29.67 10.19 47.17
N THR A 14 -30.32 11.33 46.99
CA THR A 14 -31.78 11.37 46.90
C THR A 14 -32.27 10.88 45.54
N TYR A 15 -33.49 10.36 45.47
CA TYR A 15 -34.11 9.91 44.21
C TYR A 15 -34.12 11.00 43.12
N THR A 16 -34.33 12.26 43.52
CA THR A 16 -34.28 13.41 42.62
C THR A 16 -32.88 13.69 42.09
N GLU A 17 -31.84 13.56 42.92
CA GLU A 17 -30.45 13.72 42.49
C GLU A 17 -29.99 12.56 41.60
N TRP A 18 -30.43 11.33 41.90
CA TRP A 18 -30.13 10.16 41.07
C TRP A 18 -30.75 10.28 39.67
N THR A 19 -31.99 10.77 39.57
CA THR A 19 -32.71 10.91 38.30
C THR A 19 -32.26 12.10 37.45
N THR A 20 -31.73 13.17 38.05
CA THR A 20 -31.40 14.42 37.34
C THR A 20 -29.91 14.70 37.19
N LEU A 21 -29.09 14.39 38.20
CA LEU A 21 -27.68 14.79 38.26
C LEU A 21 -26.71 13.63 37.95
N TYR A 22 -27.01 12.41 38.39
CA TYR A 22 -26.07 11.29 38.32
C TYR A 22 -26.47 10.17 37.34
N GLY A 23 -27.34 10.49 36.37
CA GLY A 23 -27.56 9.61 35.22
C GLY A 23 -28.43 8.37 35.48
N GLY A 24 -29.34 8.42 36.44
CA GLY A 24 -30.38 7.39 36.61
C GLY A 24 -31.25 7.22 35.36
N LYS A 25 -31.66 5.97 35.08
CA LYS A 25 -32.51 5.61 33.93
C LYS A 25 -33.77 6.48 33.88
N LYS A 26 -33.85 7.36 32.88
CA LYS A 26 -35.08 8.12 32.58
C LYS A 26 -36.16 7.13 32.18
N SER A 27 -37.33 7.20 32.82
CA SER A 27 -38.53 6.52 32.36
C SER A 27 -39.06 7.24 31.11
N GLY A 28 -38.44 6.96 29.96
CA GLY A 28 -38.84 7.55 28.69
C GLY A 28 -37.86 7.20 27.57
N SER A 29 -38.33 6.37 26.64
CA SER A 29 -37.70 5.94 25.38
C SER A 29 -36.53 4.96 25.50
N SER A 30 -36.81 3.78 26.04
CA SER A 30 -36.09 2.56 25.64
C SER A 30 -36.79 2.00 24.41
N GLU A 31 -36.00 1.70 23.39
CA GLU A 31 -36.31 0.88 22.21
C GLU A 31 -37.30 -0.26 22.53
N ALA A 32 -38.53 -0.18 22.04
CA ALA A 32 -39.47 -1.31 21.79
C ALA A 32 -40.90 -0.82 21.50
N SER A 33 -41.08 0.06 20.50
CA SER A 33 -42.40 0.24 19.89
C SER A 33 -42.22 0.31 18.38
N GLU A 34 -42.17 -0.87 17.75
CA GLU A 34 -41.94 -1.04 16.30
C GLU A 34 -43.11 -0.56 15.41
N ASP A 35 -44.12 0.12 15.96
CA ASP A 35 -45.36 0.46 15.25
C ASP A 35 -45.77 1.95 15.34
N THR A 36 -44.85 2.91 15.27
CA THR A 36 -45.24 4.34 15.20
C THR A 36 -44.61 5.16 14.05
N THR A 37 -45.51 5.66 13.20
CA THR A 37 -45.38 6.62 12.10
C THR A 37 -45.01 6.04 10.71
N PHE A 38 -46.04 5.69 9.93
CA PHE A 38 -45.94 5.57 8.48
C PHE A 38 -45.33 6.85 7.90
N ARG A 39 -44.14 6.75 7.32
CA ARG A 39 -43.43 7.87 6.67
C ARG A 39 -43.16 7.49 5.23
N ARG A 40 -43.88 8.15 4.32
CA ARG A 40 -43.75 7.96 2.87
C ARG A 40 -42.61 8.80 2.33
N LEU A 41 -41.73 8.19 1.54
CA LEU A 41 -40.72 8.91 0.79
C LEU A 41 -41.39 9.80 -0.29
N PRO A 42 -41.10 11.10 -0.36
CA PRO A 42 -41.58 11.95 -1.45
C PRO A 42 -41.04 11.49 -2.81
N TYR A 43 -41.78 11.74 -3.90
CA TYR A 43 -41.39 11.30 -5.24
C TYR A 43 -40.11 11.95 -5.77
N ASN A 44 -39.69 13.08 -5.18
CA ASN A 44 -38.52 13.85 -5.56
C ASN A 44 -37.26 13.48 -4.76
N HIS A 45 -37.28 12.38 -4.01
CA HIS A 45 -36.16 11.95 -3.15
C HIS A 45 -35.61 10.58 -3.58
N CYS A 46 -34.30 10.40 -3.39
CA CYS A 46 -33.61 9.13 -3.59
C CYS A 46 -33.95 8.13 -2.48
N CYS A 47 -34.26 6.88 -2.86
CA CYS A 47 -34.59 5.81 -1.92
C CYS A 47 -33.41 5.33 -1.05
N LEU A 48 -32.17 5.68 -1.42
CA LEU A 48 -30.95 5.29 -0.71
C LEU A 48 -30.46 6.39 0.24
N THR A 49 -30.30 7.62 -0.26
CA THR A 49 -29.80 8.76 0.54
C THR A 49 -30.91 9.48 1.31
N LEU A 50 -32.18 9.25 0.95
CA LEU A 50 -33.35 9.92 1.50
C LEU A 50 -33.32 11.45 1.33
N GLN A 51 -32.51 11.95 0.39
CA GLN A 51 -32.38 13.36 0.02
C GLN A 51 -33.00 13.62 -1.36
N PRO A 52 -33.32 14.88 -1.69
CA PRO A 52 -33.71 15.26 -3.05
C PRO A 52 -32.66 14.81 -4.06
N PHE A 53 -33.08 14.23 -5.18
CA PHE A 53 -32.16 13.78 -6.22
C PHE A 53 -31.78 14.92 -7.18
N GLU A 54 -30.61 14.80 -7.80
CA GLU A 54 -30.14 15.65 -8.89
C GLU A 54 -30.09 14.86 -10.21
N HIS A 55 -29.52 13.64 -10.18
CA HIS A 55 -29.44 12.75 -11.34
C HIS A 55 -30.25 11.46 -11.08
N PRO A 56 -31.59 11.50 -11.27
CA PRO A 56 -32.45 10.38 -10.95
C PRO A 56 -32.29 9.22 -11.92
N TYR A 57 -32.03 8.04 -11.39
CA TYR A 57 -32.11 6.76 -12.07
C TYR A 57 -33.17 5.88 -11.40
N CYS A 58 -33.86 5.04 -12.15
CA CYS A 58 -34.81 4.10 -11.59
C CYS A 58 -34.50 2.65 -11.93
N ASP A 59 -34.94 1.76 -11.03
CA ASP A 59 -35.05 0.35 -11.34
C ASP A 59 -36.37 0.06 -12.09
N PRO A 60 -36.52 -1.13 -12.71
CA PRO A 60 -37.77 -1.52 -13.36
C PRO A 60 -38.99 -1.57 -12.42
N GLN A 61 -38.79 -1.49 -11.10
CA GLN A 61 -39.86 -1.46 -10.10
C GLN A 61 -40.30 -0.03 -9.77
N GLY A 62 -39.64 1.00 -10.29
CA GLY A 62 -39.96 2.41 -10.07
C GLY A 62 -39.39 3.00 -8.77
N ASN A 63 -38.38 2.38 -8.18
CA ASN A 63 -37.61 2.96 -7.09
C ASN A 63 -36.56 3.92 -7.67
N ILE A 64 -36.48 5.14 -7.14
CA ILE A 64 -35.59 6.19 -7.65
C ILE A 64 -34.31 6.22 -6.80
N PHE A 65 -33.17 6.33 -7.47
CA PHE A 65 -31.84 6.41 -6.89
C PHE A 65 -31.03 7.54 -7.52
N GLU A 66 -30.09 8.09 -6.75
CA GLU A 66 -29.03 8.96 -7.25
C GLU A 66 -27.92 8.09 -7.86
N LEU A 67 -27.40 8.48 -9.03
CA LEU A 67 -26.45 7.67 -9.80
C LEU A 67 -25.18 7.33 -9.02
N GLU A 68 -24.58 8.32 -8.36
CA GLU A 68 -23.31 8.14 -7.63
C GLU A 68 -23.50 7.17 -6.45
N ALA A 69 -24.51 7.44 -5.61
CA ALA A 69 -24.79 6.65 -4.43
C ALA A 69 -25.16 5.18 -4.76
N ILE A 70 -25.94 4.94 -5.83
CA ILE A 70 -26.34 3.57 -6.17
C ILE A 70 -25.19 2.75 -6.75
N LEU A 71 -24.29 3.37 -7.52
CA LEU A 71 -23.13 2.67 -8.06
C LEU A 71 -22.16 2.23 -6.96
N GLU A 72 -21.92 3.10 -5.97
CA GLU A 72 -21.15 2.75 -4.78
C GLU A 72 -21.79 1.62 -3.98
N TYR A 73 -23.12 1.69 -3.79
CA TYR A 73 -23.88 0.65 -3.09
C TYR A 73 -23.78 -0.70 -3.78
N ILE A 74 -24.01 -0.75 -5.11
CA ILE A 74 -23.94 -1.98 -5.89
C ILE A 74 -22.53 -2.57 -5.86
N LYS A 75 -21.48 -1.73 -5.92
CA LYS A 75 -20.09 -2.17 -5.82
C LYS A 75 -19.80 -2.87 -4.49
N LYS A 76 -20.37 -2.36 -3.38
CA LYS A 76 -20.15 -2.90 -2.02
C LYS A 76 -21.04 -4.13 -1.71
N TYR A 77 -22.34 -4.07 -2.02
CA TYR A 77 -23.33 -5.03 -1.54
C TYR A 77 -23.96 -5.93 -2.62
N LYS A 78 -23.81 -5.60 -3.91
CA LYS A 78 -24.29 -6.39 -5.07
C LYS A 78 -25.79 -6.72 -5.09
N HIS A 79 -26.61 -6.00 -4.34
CA HIS A 79 -28.08 -6.13 -4.33
C HIS A 79 -28.76 -4.77 -4.27
N ASN A 80 -30.05 -4.71 -4.56
CA ASN A 80 -30.89 -3.51 -4.53
C ASN A 80 -31.17 -3.07 -3.08
N PRO A 81 -30.99 -1.78 -2.73
CA PRO A 81 -31.17 -1.27 -1.36
C PRO A 81 -32.62 -1.26 -0.87
N VAL A 82 -33.61 -1.29 -1.77
CA VAL A 82 -35.04 -1.32 -1.41
C VAL A 82 -35.55 -2.76 -1.36
N THR A 83 -35.27 -3.55 -2.39
CA THR A 83 -35.86 -4.90 -2.55
C THR A 83 -34.99 -6.04 -2.03
N GLY A 84 -33.69 -5.83 -1.80
CA GLY A 84 -32.73 -6.87 -1.41
C GLY A 84 -32.40 -7.89 -2.51
N LYS A 85 -32.95 -7.74 -3.72
CA LYS A 85 -32.70 -8.62 -4.88
C LYS A 85 -31.40 -8.23 -5.60
N PRO A 86 -30.69 -9.15 -6.26
CA PRO A 86 -29.51 -8.80 -7.05
C PRO A 86 -29.87 -7.78 -8.14
N LEU A 87 -29.03 -6.76 -8.32
CA LEU A 87 -29.27 -5.66 -9.25
C LEU A 87 -28.02 -5.41 -10.11
N ASP A 88 -28.20 -5.47 -11.42
CA ASP A 88 -27.16 -5.15 -12.39
C ASP A 88 -27.21 -3.66 -12.74
N PRO A 89 -26.07 -2.94 -12.78
CA PRO A 89 -26.04 -1.49 -13.04
C PRO A 89 -26.58 -1.14 -14.43
N LYS A 90 -26.48 -2.05 -15.40
CA LYS A 90 -27.01 -1.87 -16.77
C LYS A 90 -28.54 -1.83 -16.84
N THR A 91 -29.22 -2.28 -15.78
CA THR A 91 -30.70 -2.31 -15.74
C THR A 91 -31.31 -1.00 -15.25
N LEU A 92 -30.48 -0.07 -14.76
CA LEU A 92 -30.91 1.25 -14.32
C LEU A 92 -31.27 2.13 -15.52
N ILE A 93 -32.38 2.85 -15.40
CA ILE A 93 -32.92 3.71 -16.44
C ILE A 93 -32.79 5.15 -15.96
N LYS A 94 -32.19 6.03 -16.76
CA LYS A 94 -32.11 7.45 -16.47
C LYS A 94 -33.51 8.06 -16.55
N LEU A 95 -33.93 8.83 -15.55
CA LEU A 95 -35.20 9.55 -15.56
C LEU A 95 -35.01 11.00 -16.01
N ASN A 96 -35.89 11.46 -16.89
CA ASN A 96 -35.93 12.85 -17.36
C ASN A 96 -37.19 13.52 -16.81
N PHE A 97 -37.02 14.32 -15.76
CA PHE A 97 -38.08 15.17 -15.22
C PHE A 97 -38.07 16.55 -15.90
N HIS A 98 -39.25 17.07 -16.22
CA HIS A 98 -39.40 18.42 -16.77
C HIS A 98 -39.74 19.42 -15.66
N ILE A 99 -39.03 20.55 -15.65
CA ILE A 99 -39.13 21.60 -14.64
C ILE A 99 -39.71 22.85 -15.30
N ASN A 100 -40.67 23.50 -14.63
CA ASN A 100 -41.23 24.80 -15.06
C ASN A 100 -40.28 25.96 -14.72
N SER A 101 -40.53 27.17 -15.24
CA SER A 101 -39.76 28.38 -14.90
C SER A 101 -39.69 28.69 -13.40
N GLU A 102 -40.63 28.16 -12.60
CA GLU A 102 -40.69 28.30 -11.14
C GLU A 102 -39.94 27.19 -10.37
N GLY A 103 -39.22 26.30 -11.05
CA GLY A 103 -38.44 25.23 -10.40
C GLY A 103 -39.25 24.01 -9.96
N GLN A 104 -40.53 23.90 -10.37
CA GLN A 104 -41.41 22.78 -9.98
C GLN A 104 -41.51 21.72 -11.09
N TYR A 105 -41.57 20.44 -10.70
CA TYR A 105 -41.73 19.34 -11.64
C TYR A 105 -43.16 19.27 -12.19
N HIS A 106 -43.28 19.10 -13.52
CA HIS A 106 -44.56 19.04 -14.21
C HIS A 106 -44.57 17.99 -15.32
N CYS A 107 -45.78 17.59 -15.73
CA CYS A 107 -45.97 16.76 -16.91
C CYS A 107 -45.80 17.60 -18.18
N PRO A 108 -44.91 17.23 -19.12
CA PRO A 108 -44.59 18.06 -20.29
C PRO A 108 -45.74 18.19 -21.30
N VAL A 109 -46.74 17.31 -21.24
CA VAL A 109 -47.87 17.30 -22.19
C VAL A 109 -49.10 17.99 -21.62
N LEU A 110 -49.44 17.69 -20.36
CA LEU A 110 -50.63 18.26 -19.70
C LEU A 110 -50.32 19.54 -18.92
N PHE A 111 -49.05 19.92 -18.78
CA PHE A 111 -48.56 21.03 -17.96
C PHE A 111 -49.02 21.02 -16.49
N LYS A 112 -49.56 19.88 -16.02
CA LYS A 112 -49.98 19.67 -14.63
C LYS A 112 -48.76 19.47 -13.74
N LEU A 113 -48.73 20.17 -12.62
CA LEU A 113 -47.69 20.06 -11.58
C LEU A 113 -47.77 18.70 -10.85
N PHE A 114 -46.62 18.11 -10.56
CA PHE A 114 -46.54 16.88 -9.77
C PHE A 114 -46.66 17.17 -8.28
N THR A 115 -47.68 16.58 -7.65
CA THR A 115 -47.95 16.71 -6.21
C THR A 115 -47.71 15.39 -5.48
N LYS A 116 -47.74 15.41 -4.14
CA LYS A 116 -47.63 14.20 -3.30
C LYS A 116 -48.71 13.15 -3.54
N HIS A 117 -49.78 13.49 -4.25
CA HIS A 117 -50.89 12.59 -4.59
C HIS A 117 -51.03 12.36 -6.09
N SER A 118 -50.12 12.92 -6.89
CA SER A 118 -50.14 12.70 -8.33
C SER A 118 -49.72 11.27 -8.67
N HIS A 119 -50.34 10.73 -9.73
CA HIS A 119 -49.97 9.43 -10.26
C HIS A 119 -48.92 9.63 -11.36
N ILE A 120 -47.69 9.19 -11.11
CA ILE A 120 -46.51 9.48 -11.91
C ILE A 120 -45.98 8.19 -12.54
N ILE A 121 -45.72 8.26 -13.85
CA ILE A 121 -45.18 7.16 -14.66
C ILE A 121 -43.92 7.63 -15.37
N ALA A 122 -42.98 6.70 -15.58
CA ALA A 122 -41.90 6.85 -16.56
C ALA A 122 -42.02 5.79 -17.67
N ILE A 123 -41.57 6.14 -18.86
CA ILE A 123 -41.46 5.23 -20.00
C ILE A 123 -40.02 4.69 -20.05
N LYS A 124 -39.85 3.36 -19.96
CA LYS A 124 -38.53 2.69 -19.90
C LYS A 124 -37.55 3.05 -21.03
N PRO A 125 -37.92 3.03 -22.33
CA PRO A 125 -36.95 3.29 -23.40
C PRO A 125 -36.41 4.73 -23.39
N THR A 126 -37.23 5.72 -23.04
CA THR A 126 -36.84 7.13 -23.12
C THR A 126 -36.49 7.74 -21.77
N GLY A 127 -36.97 7.15 -20.67
CA GLY A 127 -36.81 7.69 -19.32
C GLY A 127 -37.71 8.90 -19.01
N ASN A 128 -38.56 9.33 -19.96
CA ASN A 128 -39.39 10.52 -19.81
C ASN A 128 -40.52 10.27 -18.81
N VAL A 129 -40.75 11.26 -17.94
CA VAL A 129 -41.74 11.19 -16.85
C VAL A 129 -43.02 11.93 -17.22
N PHE A 130 -44.16 11.25 -17.07
CA PHE A 130 -45.49 11.76 -17.38
C PHE A 130 -46.46 11.54 -16.23
N SER A 131 -47.57 12.27 -16.26
CA SER A 131 -48.74 11.92 -15.47
C SER A 131 -49.46 10.72 -16.09
N TYR A 132 -50.02 9.84 -15.26
CA TYR A 132 -50.80 8.68 -15.72
C TYR A 132 -51.94 9.08 -16.65
N GLU A 133 -52.62 10.17 -16.33
CA GLU A 133 -53.73 10.70 -17.13
C GLU A 133 -53.31 10.98 -18.59
N ALA A 134 -52.11 11.52 -18.81
CA ALA A 134 -51.61 11.80 -20.15
C ALA A 134 -51.44 10.50 -20.96
N ILE A 135 -50.81 9.50 -20.34
CA ILE A 135 -50.58 8.18 -20.97
C ILE A 135 -51.91 7.44 -21.17
N GLU A 136 -52.82 7.51 -20.21
CA GLU A 136 -54.12 6.85 -20.31
C GLU A 136 -54.96 7.42 -21.45
N GLN A 137 -55.04 8.74 -21.57
CA GLN A 137 -55.84 9.41 -22.58
C GLN A 137 -55.21 9.32 -23.97
N LEU A 138 -53.91 9.60 -24.08
CA LEU A 138 -53.25 9.79 -25.38
C LEU A 138 -52.60 8.53 -25.94
N ASN A 139 -52.30 7.52 -25.10
CA ASN A 139 -51.65 6.28 -25.54
C ASN A 139 -52.54 5.05 -25.36
N ILE A 140 -53.09 4.83 -24.15
CA ILE A 140 -53.86 3.61 -23.85
C ILE A 140 -55.22 3.60 -24.57
N LYS A 141 -56.01 4.69 -24.45
CA LYS A 141 -57.36 4.78 -25.04
C LYS A 141 -57.33 4.86 -26.58
N THR A 142 -56.36 5.58 -27.13
CA THR A 142 -56.14 5.76 -28.58
C THR A 142 -55.40 4.58 -29.22
N ARG A 143 -54.87 3.64 -28.41
CA ARG A 143 -53.98 2.54 -28.84
C ARG A 143 -52.70 3.02 -29.54
N ASN A 144 -52.24 4.23 -29.24
CA ASN A 144 -51.00 4.79 -29.76
C ASN A 144 -49.84 4.48 -28.80
N TRP A 145 -48.95 3.56 -29.19
CA TRP A 145 -47.86 3.07 -28.34
C TRP A 145 -46.53 3.76 -28.66
N LYS A 146 -46.54 5.09 -28.64
CA LYS A 146 -45.38 5.95 -28.90
C LYS A 146 -45.19 6.95 -27.78
N ASP A 147 -43.94 7.24 -27.43
CA ASP A 147 -43.62 8.26 -26.45
C ASP A 147 -44.16 9.63 -26.93
N LEU A 148 -44.74 10.39 -26.01
CA LEU A 148 -45.45 11.65 -26.29
C LEU A 148 -44.52 12.81 -26.65
N ILE A 149 -43.20 12.65 -26.47
CA ILE A 149 -42.19 13.68 -26.80
C ILE A 149 -41.34 13.25 -28.00
N ASN A 150 -40.80 12.02 -27.95
CA ASN A 150 -39.79 11.56 -28.90
C ASN A 150 -40.32 10.53 -29.93
N ASP A 151 -41.62 10.24 -29.94
CA ASP A 151 -42.28 9.27 -30.83
C ASP A 151 -41.70 7.84 -30.81
N GLN A 152 -40.85 7.52 -29.83
CA GLN A 152 -40.23 6.20 -29.72
C GLN A 152 -41.29 5.15 -29.36
N PRO A 153 -41.34 4.01 -30.08
CA PRO A 153 -42.30 2.97 -29.79
C PRO A 153 -41.99 2.29 -28.46
N PHE A 154 -43.01 2.04 -27.63
CA PHE A 154 -42.87 1.34 -26.36
C PHE A 154 -44.02 0.36 -26.14
N THR A 155 -43.86 -0.63 -25.27
CA THR A 155 -44.92 -1.59 -24.94
C THR A 155 -45.56 -1.29 -23.59
N ARG A 156 -46.74 -1.87 -23.32
CA ARG A 156 -47.38 -1.73 -21.99
C ARG A 156 -46.50 -2.18 -20.82
N LYS A 157 -45.53 -3.08 -21.05
CA LYS A 157 -44.59 -3.56 -20.02
C LYS A 157 -43.47 -2.55 -19.72
N ASP A 158 -43.27 -1.57 -20.59
CA ASP A 158 -42.26 -0.53 -20.46
C ASP A 158 -42.74 0.65 -19.63
N ILE A 159 -43.98 0.61 -19.16
CA ILE A 159 -44.56 1.61 -18.26
C ILE A 159 -44.10 1.31 -16.84
N ILE A 160 -43.29 2.21 -16.29
CA ILE A 160 -42.77 2.14 -14.92
C ILE A 160 -43.56 3.09 -14.05
N VAL A 161 -44.18 2.57 -12.99
CA VAL A 161 -44.97 3.38 -12.06
C VAL A 161 -44.08 3.88 -10.93
N ILE A 162 -43.79 5.18 -10.95
CA ILE A 162 -42.98 5.88 -9.95
C ILE A 162 -43.83 6.18 -8.72
N GLN A 163 -45.04 6.70 -8.91
CA GLN A 163 -45.89 7.11 -7.79
C GLN A 163 -47.33 6.71 -8.03
N ASP A 164 -47.87 5.94 -7.08
CA ASP A 164 -49.28 5.60 -6.99
C ASP A 164 -49.91 6.29 -5.77
N PRO A 165 -51.04 7.01 -5.91
CA PRO A 165 -51.82 7.46 -4.77
C PRO A 165 -52.54 6.30 -4.08
N ASN A 166 -52.95 5.28 -4.84
CA ASN A 166 -53.72 4.14 -4.34
C ASN A 166 -52.86 3.08 -3.62
N ASN A 167 -51.56 3.03 -3.90
CA ASN A 167 -50.64 2.09 -3.28
C ASN A 167 -49.64 2.82 -2.37
N ALA A 168 -50.08 3.11 -1.14
CA ALA A 168 -49.28 3.85 -0.17
C ALA A 168 -48.13 3.03 0.45
N ILE A 169 -48.18 1.69 0.36
CA ILE A 169 -47.26 0.79 1.08
C ILE A 169 -45.87 0.72 0.40
N LYS A 170 -45.81 0.87 -0.93
CA LYS A 170 -44.61 0.68 -1.76
C LYS A 170 -43.41 1.56 -1.33
N PHE A 171 -43.66 2.78 -0.85
CA PHE A 171 -42.61 3.76 -0.46
C PHE A 171 -42.57 4.04 1.04
N ASN A 172 -42.98 3.07 1.86
CA ASN A 172 -42.83 3.19 3.29
C ASN A 172 -41.36 2.95 3.68
N LEU A 173 -40.75 3.92 4.35
CA LEU A 173 -39.34 3.86 4.76
C LEU A 173 -39.03 2.60 5.59
N SER A 174 -39.96 2.14 6.43
CA SER A 174 -39.75 0.94 7.25
C SER A 174 -39.62 -0.35 6.43
N THR A 175 -40.04 -0.34 5.17
CA THR A 175 -39.98 -1.52 4.30
C THR A 175 -38.62 -1.70 3.61
N PHE A 176 -37.80 -0.65 3.53
CA PHE A 176 -36.57 -0.65 2.77
C PHE A 176 -35.53 -1.60 3.38
N HIS A 177 -34.94 -2.46 2.56
CA HIS A 177 -33.99 -3.49 3.00
C HIS A 177 -32.78 -2.93 3.74
N HIS A 178 -32.18 -1.83 3.22
CA HIS A 178 -31.04 -1.20 3.87
C HIS A 178 -31.39 -0.58 5.23
N ILE A 179 -32.62 -0.10 5.43
CA ILE A 179 -33.10 0.44 6.71
C ILE A 179 -33.36 -0.70 7.70
N LYS A 180 -34.06 -1.76 7.28
CA LYS A 180 -34.33 -2.95 8.12
C LYS A 180 -33.05 -3.60 8.65
N ASN A 181 -32.05 -3.71 7.79
CA ASN A 181 -30.80 -4.40 8.12
C ASN A 181 -29.72 -3.45 8.64
N ASN A 182 -30.04 -2.17 8.88
CA ASN A 182 -29.09 -1.14 9.32
C ASN A 182 -27.82 -1.06 8.44
N ILE A 183 -27.99 -1.24 7.13
CA ILE A 183 -26.91 -1.16 6.15
C ILE A 183 -26.73 0.30 5.76
N LYS A 184 -25.73 0.96 6.34
CA LYS A 184 -25.33 2.32 5.97
C LYS A 184 -24.20 2.29 4.95
N LEU A 185 -24.26 3.15 3.95
CA LEU A 185 -23.07 3.57 3.22
C LEU A 185 -22.23 4.39 4.19
N GLU A 186 -20.95 4.04 4.29
CA GLU A 186 -20.02 4.77 5.14
C GLU A 186 -19.44 5.88 4.28
N ASP A 187 -19.92 7.11 4.47
CA ASP A 187 -19.33 8.28 3.84
C ASP A 187 -17.92 8.51 4.41
N GLU A 188 -17.02 9.18 3.66
CA GLU A 188 -15.66 9.48 4.12
C GLU A 188 -15.66 10.23 5.47
N GLU A 189 -16.69 11.03 5.73
CA GLU A 189 -16.88 11.74 7.01
C GLU A 189 -17.18 10.77 8.15
N ILE A 190 -17.97 9.72 7.92
CA ILE A 190 -18.30 8.68 8.91
C ILE A 190 -17.06 7.82 9.23
N ILE A 191 -16.18 7.61 8.24
CA ILE A 191 -14.90 6.91 8.43
C ILE A 191 -13.93 7.75 9.26
N LYS A 192 -13.87 9.07 9.00
CA LYS A 192 -13.08 10.03 9.80
C LYS A 192 -13.64 10.14 11.23
N GLU A 193 -14.95 10.17 11.38
CA GLU A 193 -15.63 10.17 12.68
C GLU A 193 -15.40 8.85 13.44
N ARG A 194 -15.40 7.70 12.77
CA ARG A 194 -15.13 6.40 13.41
C ARG A 194 -13.73 6.32 14.03
N ASN A 195 -12.75 6.98 13.42
CA ASN A 195 -11.38 7.05 13.93
C ASN A 195 -11.23 8.05 15.08
N ASN A 196 -12.20 8.95 15.28
CA ASN A 196 -12.21 9.87 16.40
C ASN A 196 -12.94 9.23 17.59
N PRO A 197 -12.26 8.96 18.73
CA PRO A 197 -12.90 8.41 19.92
C PRO A 197 -14.02 9.32 20.47
N ASN A 198 -14.00 10.60 20.11
CA ASN A 198 -14.98 11.61 20.52
C ASN A 198 -16.20 11.76 19.57
N ALA A 199 -16.27 11.07 18.42
CA ALA A 199 -17.37 11.31 17.48
C ALA A 199 -18.72 10.70 17.90
N LYS A 200 -18.71 9.65 18.73
CA LYS A 200 -19.94 9.03 19.26
C LYS A 200 -20.59 9.83 20.39
N LEU A 201 -19.93 10.89 20.85
CA LEU A 201 -20.33 11.74 21.96
C LEU A 201 -21.15 12.95 21.45
N LYS A 202 -22.30 12.70 20.82
CA LYS A 202 -23.18 13.79 20.32
C LYS A 202 -24.01 14.47 21.41
N THR A 203 -24.20 13.83 22.57
CA THR A 203 -24.89 14.42 23.73
C THR A 203 -24.08 14.16 25.00
N VAL A 204 -23.14 15.04 25.29
CA VAL A 204 -22.28 15.00 26.48
C VAL A 204 -22.62 16.18 27.36
N SER A 205 -22.75 15.96 28.67
CA SER A 205 -22.99 17.05 29.62
C SER A 205 -21.81 18.04 29.59
N MET A 206 -22.06 19.29 29.94
CA MET A 206 -21.01 20.32 29.95
C MET A 206 -19.83 19.91 30.84
N GLU A 207 -20.11 19.28 31.97
CA GLU A 207 -19.12 18.81 32.95
C GLU A 207 -18.27 17.66 32.41
N THR A 208 -18.85 16.75 31.63
CA THR A 208 -18.08 15.64 31.03
C THR A 208 -17.16 16.11 29.89
N LYS A 209 -17.47 17.24 29.25
CA LYS A 209 -16.54 17.89 28.31
C LYS A 209 -15.34 18.52 29.01
N GLU A 210 -15.54 19.13 30.19
CA GLU A 210 -14.45 19.73 30.97
C GLU A 210 -13.48 18.67 31.49
N ILE A 211 -14.00 17.55 32.01
CA ILE A 211 -13.18 16.42 32.48
C ILE A 211 -12.37 15.79 31.34
N LEU A 212 -12.97 15.64 30.15
CA LEU A 212 -12.26 15.17 28.95
C LEU A 212 -11.14 16.12 28.53
N ALA A 213 -11.39 17.44 28.59
CA ALA A 213 -10.39 18.45 28.26
C ALA A 213 -9.22 18.47 29.27
N GLU A 214 -9.47 18.21 30.55
CA GLU A 214 -8.41 18.03 31.55
C GLU A 214 -7.60 16.75 31.33
N LEU A 215 -8.28 15.64 30.99
CA LEU A 215 -7.61 14.39 30.64
C LEU A 215 -6.71 14.55 29.41
N ASP A 216 -7.18 15.21 28.36
CA ASP A 216 -6.38 15.44 27.15
C ASP A 216 -5.14 16.32 27.43
N ARG A 217 -5.23 17.27 28.37
CA ARG A 217 -4.08 18.10 28.79
C ARG A 217 -3.05 17.32 29.60
N ASN A 218 -3.50 16.41 30.45
CA ASN A 218 -2.65 15.66 31.36
C ASN A 218 -2.12 14.37 30.74
N TYR A 219 -2.79 13.83 29.72
CA TYR A 219 -2.44 12.58 29.08
C TYR A 219 -1.36 12.79 28.01
N LYS A 220 -0.12 12.44 28.37
CA LYS A 220 0.95 12.24 27.39
C LYS A 220 0.79 10.84 26.83
N GLN A 221 0.24 10.71 25.62
CA GLN A 221 0.25 9.46 24.88
C GLN A 221 1.68 8.93 24.87
N THR A 222 1.88 7.72 25.40
CA THR A 222 3.12 6.99 25.13
C THR A 222 3.08 6.74 23.64
N GLU A 223 3.99 7.35 22.88
CA GLU A 223 4.07 7.17 21.45
C GLU A 223 4.13 5.67 21.17
N THR A 224 3.01 5.11 20.72
CA THR A 224 3.00 3.80 20.10
C THR A 224 3.86 3.99 18.86
N LYS A 225 5.16 3.68 18.97
CA LYS A 225 6.05 3.59 17.83
C LYS A 225 5.27 2.79 16.80
N GLN A 226 4.87 3.45 15.71
CA GLN A 226 4.30 2.77 14.57
C GLN A 226 5.21 1.58 14.33
N GLU A 227 4.66 0.36 14.47
CA GLU A 227 5.43 -0.84 14.18
C GLU A 227 5.81 -0.73 12.71
N ILE A 228 7.03 -0.24 12.47
CA ILE A 228 7.68 -0.29 11.17
C ILE A 228 7.60 -1.77 10.82
N SER A 229 6.77 -2.12 9.84
CA SER A 229 6.57 -3.49 9.42
C SER A 229 7.95 -4.08 9.17
N LYS A 230 8.42 -4.95 10.07
CA LYS A 230 9.75 -5.55 9.94
C LYS A 230 9.78 -6.22 8.56
N PRO A 231 10.77 -5.93 7.70
CA PRO A 231 10.84 -6.52 6.38
C PRO A 231 10.86 -8.04 6.54
N LYS A 232 9.96 -8.74 5.83
CA LYS A 232 9.99 -10.21 5.82
C LYS A 232 11.10 -10.65 4.88
N ALA A 233 11.93 -11.60 5.32
CA ALA A 233 12.98 -12.14 4.49
C ALA A 233 12.37 -12.92 3.31
N ASP A 234 12.66 -12.46 2.09
CA ASP A 234 12.44 -13.25 0.88
C ASP A 234 13.49 -14.36 0.77
N LYS A 235 13.25 -15.33 -0.10
CA LYS A 235 14.19 -16.43 -0.39
C LYS A 235 15.59 -15.96 -0.78
N PHE A 236 15.70 -14.79 -1.40
CA PHE A 236 16.97 -14.21 -1.83
C PHE A 236 17.67 -13.39 -0.73
N ASN A 237 16.91 -12.81 0.20
CA ASN A 237 17.43 -11.93 1.26
C ASN A 237 17.47 -12.64 2.63
N ALA A 238 17.23 -13.95 2.67
CA ALA A 238 17.29 -14.74 3.89
C ALA A 238 18.73 -15.09 4.25
N ALA A 239 19.20 -14.59 5.39
CA ALA A 239 20.51 -14.98 5.92
C ALA A 239 20.54 -16.43 6.39
N HIS A 240 21.74 -17.01 6.39
CA HIS A 240 22.00 -18.32 7.01
C HIS A 240 21.84 -18.33 8.54
N TYR A 241 21.73 -17.15 9.17
CA TYR A 241 21.52 -16.99 10.61
C TYR A 241 20.14 -16.37 10.90
N SER A 242 19.59 -16.68 12.07
CA SER A 242 18.28 -16.16 12.51
C SER A 242 18.39 -14.74 13.09
N THR A 243 17.26 -14.04 13.19
CA THR A 243 17.18 -12.73 13.86
C THR A 243 17.55 -12.77 15.35
N GLY A 244 17.60 -13.96 15.97
CA GLY A 244 17.88 -14.13 17.40
C GLY A 244 16.74 -13.68 18.32
N ALA A 245 15.63 -13.18 17.77
CA ALA A 245 14.55 -12.60 18.55
C ALA A 245 13.79 -13.62 19.41
N VAL A 246 13.62 -14.85 18.92
CA VAL A 246 13.06 -15.97 19.72
C VAL A 246 13.95 -16.29 20.93
N ALA A 247 15.28 -16.34 20.73
CA ALA A 247 16.23 -16.60 21.80
C ALA A 247 16.32 -15.43 22.79
N ALA A 248 16.24 -14.20 22.30
CA ALA A 248 16.25 -13.00 23.12
C ALA A 248 14.96 -12.86 23.95
N GLY A 249 13.79 -13.13 23.37
CA GLY A 249 12.52 -13.15 24.09
C GLY A 249 12.39 -14.30 25.08
N PHE A 250 13.11 -15.40 24.87
CA PHE A 250 13.18 -16.50 25.84
C PHE A 250 14.10 -16.17 27.04
N THR A 251 15.20 -15.44 26.81
CA THR A 251 16.24 -15.21 27.83
C THR A 251 16.14 -13.85 28.52
N SER A 252 15.46 -12.87 27.93
CA SER A 252 15.35 -11.50 28.46
C SER A 252 13.94 -11.18 28.96
N THR A 253 13.84 -10.57 30.13
CA THR A 253 12.58 -10.08 30.70
C THR A 253 12.08 -8.79 30.06
N VAL A 254 12.93 -8.10 29.30
CA VAL A 254 12.62 -6.80 28.67
C VAL A 254 12.18 -6.96 27.22
N MET A 255 12.56 -8.06 26.56
CA MET A 255 12.25 -8.30 25.16
C MET A 255 10.89 -9.00 25.02
N PRO A 256 10.08 -8.65 23.99
CA PRO A 256 8.83 -9.34 23.74
C PRO A 256 9.07 -10.80 23.36
N THR A 257 8.18 -11.68 23.81
CA THR A 257 8.22 -13.10 23.48
C THR A 257 7.81 -13.32 22.02
N GLU A 258 8.76 -13.74 21.18
CA GLU A 258 8.49 -14.13 19.79
C GLU A 258 8.49 -15.66 19.67
N THR A 259 7.45 -16.23 19.03
CA THR A 259 7.28 -17.69 18.87
C THR A 259 7.68 -18.20 17.49
N THR A 260 7.90 -17.30 16.52
CA THR A 260 8.24 -17.66 15.14
C THR A 260 9.72 -17.43 14.86
N HIS A 261 10.47 -18.49 14.53
CA HIS A 261 11.83 -18.34 14.03
C HIS A 261 11.81 -17.72 12.63
N GLN A 262 12.49 -16.59 12.48
CA GLN A 262 12.66 -15.90 11.21
C GLN A 262 14.16 -15.76 10.89
N ALA A 263 14.52 -15.99 9.63
CA ALA A 263 15.87 -15.71 9.14
C ALA A 263 16.12 -14.20 9.20
N ALA A 264 17.36 -13.79 9.53
CA ALA A 264 17.71 -12.38 9.47
C ALA A 264 17.65 -11.89 8.00
N VAL A 265 17.20 -10.66 7.80
CA VAL A 265 17.14 -10.05 6.47
C VAL A 265 18.53 -9.51 6.14
N ILE A 266 19.14 -10.04 5.09
CA ILE A 266 20.34 -9.46 4.47
C ILE A 266 19.91 -8.16 3.78
N ALA A 267 20.69 -7.09 3.94
CA ALA A 267 20.45 -5.83 3.24
C ALA A 267 20.44 -6.05 1.72
N GLU A 268 19.46 -5.49 1.01
CA GLU A 268 19.25 -5.72 -0.43
C GLU A 268 20.48 -5.40 -1.27
N ASP A 269 21.25 -4.38 -0.86
CA ASP A 269 22.48 -3.97 -1.52
C ASP A 269 23.52 -5.10 -1.54
N LEU A 270 23.68 -5.87 -0.46
CA LEU A 270 24.66 -6.97 -0.41
C LEU A 270 24.28 -8.11 -1.35
N VAL A 271 22.98 -8.43 -1.44
CA VAL A 271 22.46 -9.47 -2.34
C VAL A 271 22.65 -9.06 -3.80
N ARG A 272 22.47 -7.77 -4.10
CA ARG A 272 22.74 -7.20 -5.42
C ARG A 272 24.23 -7.31 -5.78
N TYR A 273 25.11 -7.03 -4.83
CA TYR A 273 26.55 -7.00 -5.03
C TYR A 273 27.19 -8.36 -5.28
N GLU A 274 26.69 -9.45 -4.69
CA GLU A 274 27.22 -10.80 -4.95
C GLU A 274 27.02 -11.27 -6.40
N ARG A 275 26.05 -10.68 -7.11
CA ARG A 275 25.69 -11.07 -8.47
C ARG A 275 26.49 -10.32 -9.54
N ILE A 276 27.17 -9.24 -9.17
CA ILE A 276 27.95 -8.42 -10.09
C ILE A 276 29.31 -9.09 -10.30
N LYS A 277 29.50 -9.65 -11.50
CA LYS A 277 30.73 -10.32 -11.95
C LYS A 277 31.35 -9.68 -13.19
N LYS A 278 30.81 -8.55 -13.61
CA LYS A 278 31.25 -7.81 -14.81
C LYS A 278 31.86 -6.49 -14.37
N LYS A 279 32.94 -6.12 -15.06
CA LYS A 279 33.58 -4.81 -14.92
C LYS A 279 32.77 -3.72 -15.61
N GLY A 280 32.79 -2.52 -15.04
CA GLY A 280 32.18 -1.34 -15.63
C GLY A 280 33.18 -0.56 -16.48
N TYR A 281 32.69 0.15 -17.49
CA TYR A 281 33.51 1.04 -18.34
C TYR A 281 32.88 2.43 -18.43
N VAL A 282 33.67 3.45 -18.10
CA VAL A 282 33.25 4.85 -18.13
C VAL A 282 34.26 5.68 -18.91
N ARG A 283 33.78 6.60 -19.75
CA ARG A 283 34.59 7.57 -20.46
C ARG A 283 34.30 8.97 -19.96
N LEU A 284 35.32 9.61 -19.42
CA LEU A 284 35.29 11.02 -19.04
C LEU A 284 35.81 11.84 -20.22
N VAL A 285 34.93 12.65 -20.82
CA VAL A 285 35.31 13.63 -21.83
C VAL A 285 35.69 14.92 -21.11
N MET A 286 36.94 15.35 -21.27
CA MET A 286 37.49 16.56 -20.66
C MET A 286 38.02 17.51 -21.73
N ASN A 287 38.38 18.73 -21.34
CA ASN A 287 39.01 19.72 -22.22
C ASN A 287 40.35 19.26 -22.82
N PHE A 288 41.16 18.50 -22.07
CA PHE A 288 42.45 17.96 -22.53
C PHE A 288 42.33 16.61 -23.28
N GLY A 289 41.11 16.13 -23.52
CA GLY A 289 40.84 14.86 -24.20
C GLY A 289 40.00 13.90 -23.36
N ALA A 290 39.88 12.65 -23.83
CA ALA A 290 39.04 11.65 -23.19
C ALA A 290 39.86 10.62 -22.39
N LEU A 291 39.40 10.30 -21.19
CA LEU A 291 39.92 9.22 -20.35
C LEU A 291 38.93 8.06 -20.30
N ASN A 292 39.41 6.85 -20.59
CA ASN A 292 38.64 5.62 -20.45
C ASN A 292 39.05 4.91 -19.16
N LEU A 293 38.06 4.63 -18.32
CA LEU A 293 38.19 4.03 -17.00
C LEU A 293 37.57 2.62 -17.02
N GLU A 294 38.30 1.65 -16.47
CA GLU A 294 37.81 0.31 -16.13
C GLU A 294 37.55 0.28 -14.62
N LEU A 295 36.33 -0.09 -14.23
CA LEU A 295 35.87 -0.14 -12.85
C LEU A 295 35.77 -1.59 -12.36
N HIS A 296 36.26 -1.85 -11.16
CA HIS A 296 36.27 -3.17 -10.53
C HIS A 296 35.00 -3.42 -9.70
N CYS A 297 33.85 -3.44 -10.38
CA CYS A 297 32.53 -3.58 -9.76
C CYS A 297 32.37 -4.87 -8.94
N ASP A 298 33.08 -5.94 -9.30
CA ASP A 298 33.04 -7.23 -8.59
C ASP A 298 33.68 -7.17 -7.19
N LEU A 299 34.68 -6.31 -7.02
CA LEU A 299 35.49 -6.23 -5.81
C LEU A 299 35.03 -5.14 -4.87
N VAL A 300 34.63 -4.00 -5.43
CA VAL A 300 34.24 -2.79 -4.69
C VAL A 300 32.91 -2.24 -5.24
N PRO A 301 31.82 -2.98 -5.02
CA PRO A 301 30.56 -2.70 -5.67
C PRO A 301 29.91 -1.40 -5.19
N LYS A 302 29.99 -1.04 -3.89
CA LYS A 302 29.39 0.21 -3.37
C LYS A 302 30.04 1.44 -4.00
N THR A 303 31.37 1.44 -4.06
CA THR A 303 32.11 2.57 -4.65
C THR A 303 31.83 2.71 -6.15
N CYS A 304 31.80 1.59 -6.89
CA CYS A 304 31.50 1.60 -8.31
C CYS A 304 30.06 2.03 -8.61
N GLU A 305 29.08 1.57 -7.81
CA GLU A 305 27.69 1.98 -7.96
C GLU A 305 27.54 3.49 -7.76
N ASN A 306 28.14 4.03 -6.71
CA ASN A 306 28.15 5.45 -6.43
C ASN A 306 28.71 6.24 -7.62
N PHE A 307 29.87 5.81 -8.15
CA PHE A 307 30.51 6.48 -9.29
C PHE A 307 29.66 6.41 -10.56
N ILE A 308 29.15 5.23 -10.93
CA ILE A 308 28.35 5.05 -12.16
C ILE A 308 27.04 5.84 -12.07
N LYS A 309 26.34 5.82 -10.93
CA LYS A 309 25.12 6.61 -10.74
C LYS A 309 25.38 8.12 -10.80
N HIS A 310 26.48 8.60 -10.23
CA HIS A 310 26.87 10.00 -10.38
C HIS A 310 27.18 10.37 -11.84
N CYS A 311 27.83 9.47 -12.60
CA CYS A 311 28.03 9.67 -14.04
C CYS A 311 26.70 9.71 -14.81
N GLN A 312 25.75 8.82 -14.50
CA GLN A 312 24.43 8.79 -15.17
C GLN A 312 23.59 10.03 -14.85
N ASN A 313 23.64 10.51 -13.61
CA ASN A 313 22.92 11.71 -13.18
C ASN A 313 23.56 13.01 -13.71
N GLY A 314 24.69 12.94 -14.43
CA GLY A 314 25.44 14.11 -14.88
C GLY A 314 26.08 14.90 -13.74
N TYR A 315 26.27 14.29 -12.56
CA TYR A 315 26.81 14.97 -11.37
C TYR A 315 28.23 15.49 -11.56
N TYR A 316 29.02 14.80 -12.39
CA TYR A 316 30.39 15.18 -12.71
C TYR A 316 30.50 16.14 -13.91
N ASP A 317 29.40 16.46 -14.60
CA ASP A 317 29.42 17.34 -15.76
C ASP A 317 29.68 18.78 -15.31
N GLY A 318 30.71 19.41 -15.89
CA GLY A 318 31.20 20.74 -15.53
C GLY A 318 32.07 20.80 -14.26
N THR A 319 32.36 19.65 -13.62
CA THR A 319 33.21 19.63 -12.42
C THR A 319 34.69 19.83 -12.77
N LYS A 320 35.42 20.53 -11.89
CA LYS A 320 36.85 20.81 -12.09
C LYS A 320 37.72 19.90 -11.21
N PHE A 321 38.95 19.67 -11.66
CA PHE A 321 39.99 19.14 -10.79
C PHE A 321 40.60 20.26 -9.97
N HIS A 322 40.24 20.31 -8.68
CA HIS A 322 40.65 21.39 -7.78
C HIS A 322 41.99 21.16 -7.10
N ARG A 323 42.61 19.97 -7.27
CA ARG A 323 43.93 19.67 -6.71
C ARG A 323 44.72 18.78 -7.65
N SER A 324 45.93 19.19 -8.01
CA SER A 324 46.87 18.44 -8.83
C SER A 324 48.28 18.54 -8.24
N ILE A 325 48.91 17.40 -7.98
CA ILE A 325 50.29 17.33 -7.49
C ILE A 325 51.09 16.49 -8.47
N ARG A 326 52.06 17.11 -9.15
CA ARG A 326 52.94 16.46 -10.13
C ARG A 326 53.62 15.24 -9.51
N ASN A 327 53.74 14.14 -10.28
CA ASN A 327 54.26 12.85 -9.84
C ASN A 327 53.51 12.15 -8.69
N PHE A 328 52.37 12.69 -8.24
CA PHE A 328 51.62 12.13 -7.13
C PHE A 328 50.19 11.77 -7.53
N MET A 329 49.26 12.72 -7.54
CA MET A 329 47.87 12.48 -7.91
C MET A 329 47.17 13.75 -8.38
N ILE A 330 46.04 13.56 -9.07
CA ILE A 330 45.06 14.59 -9.39
C ILE A 330 43.71 14.23 -8.78
N GLN A 331 43.07 15.17 -8.10
CA GLN A 331 41.82 14.99 -7.36
C GLN A 331 40.72 15.89 -7.91
N GLY A 332 39.52 15.32 -8.04
CA GLY A 332 38.33 15.96 -8.58
C GLY A 332 37.04 15.35 -8.02
N GLY A 333 35.92 15.63 -8.68
CA GLY A 333 34.62 15.10 -8.29
C GLY A 333 33.88 15.90 -7.21
N ASP A 334 34.27 17.16 -6.96
CA ASP A 334 33.54 18.09 -6.09
C ASP A 334 32.80 19.14 -6.95
N PRO A 335 31.44 19.14 -6.98
CA PRO A 335 30.68 20.14 -7.72
C PRO A 335 30.83 21.57 -7.18
N THR A 336 31.16 21.71 -5.90
CA THR A 336 31.33 23.03 -5.26
C THR A 336 32.69 23.64 -5.58
N ASN A 337 33.64 22.87 -6.15
CA ASN A 337 35.02 23.26 -6.43
C ASN A 337 35.78 23.81 -5.20
N THR A 338 35.30 23.54 -3.99
CA THR A 338 35.92 24.02 -2.75
C THR A 338 37.00 23.06 -2.24
N GLY A 339 36.87 21.77 -2.58
CA GLY A 339 37.69 20.67 -2.09
C GLY A 339 37.09 19.96 -0.86
N ASN A 340 36.05 20.54 -0.24
CA ASN A 340 35.38 19.98 0.93
C ASN A 340 33.94 19.53 0.64
N GLY A 341 33.45 19.74 -0.60
CA GLY A 341 32.11 19.37 -1.00
C GLY A 341 32.04 17.95 -1.56
N GLY A 342 30.84 17.55 -1.97
CA GLY A 342 30.61 16.24 -2.58
C GLY A 342 29.83 15.30 -1.67
N THR A 343 28.67 14.90 -2.16
CA THR A 343 27.74 13.99 -1.48
C THR A 343 27.64 12.70 -2.26
N SER A 344 27.60 11.56 -1.58
CA SER A 344 27.30 10.28 -2.23
C SER A 344 25.85 10.25 -2.74
N ILE A 345 25.52 9.22 -3.52
CA ILE A 345 24.14 8.97 -3.98
C ILE A 345 23.15 8.76 -2.83
N TRP A 346 23.62 8.31 -1.66
CA TRP A 346 22.80 8.07 -0.48
C TRP A 346 22.69 9.28 0.46
N ASN A 347 23.24 10.43 0.07
CA ASN A 347 23.33 11.65 0.90
C ASN A 347 23.99 11.41 2.28
N LYS A 348 24.75 10.32 2.42
CA LYS A 348 25.50 9.91 3.60
C LYS A 348 26.86 9.38 3.20
N THR A 349 27.85 9.49 4.07
CA THR A 349 29.13 8.83 3.80
C THR A 349 28.97 7.31 3.82
N PHE A 350 29.77 6.62 3.02
CA PHE A 350 29.76 5.16 2.96
C PHE A 350 31.12 4.55 3.30
N GLU A 351 31.10 3.24 3.60
CA GLU A 351 32.25 2.48 4.11
C GLU A 351 33.38 2.31 3.10
N ASP A 352 34.59 2.07 3.60
CA ASP A 352 35.76 1.75 2.78
C ASP A 352 35.79 0.27 2.39
N GLU A 353 36.06 -0.03 1.12
CA GLU A 353 36.09 -1.40 0.59
C GLU A 353 37.53 -1.81 0.23
N PHE A 354 38.36 -2.13 1.23
CA PHE A 354 39.74 -2.54 0.98
C PHE A 354 39.86 -4.00 0.55
N LYS A 355 40.50 -4.25 -0.60
CA LYS A 355 40.86 -5.60 -1.06
C LYS A 355 42.39 -5.75 -1.18
N PRO A 356 42.96 -6.90 -0.80
CA PRO A 356 44.41 -7.10 -0.86
C PRO A 356 44.96 -7.08 -2.29
N ASN A 357 44.12 -7.38 -3.28
CA ASN A 357 44.49 -7.41 -4.70
C ASN A 357 44.50 -6.02 -5.35
N LEU A 358 43.88 -5.03 -4.70
CA LEU A 358 43.79 -3.66 -5.21
C LEU A 358 44.75 -2.77 -4.42
N ILE A 359 45.89 -2.49 -5.04
CA ILE A 359 46.96 -1.68 -4.47
C ILE A 359 47.26 -0.51 -5.40
N HIS A 360 47.78 0.59 -4.87
CA HIS A 360 48.19 1.77 -5.63
C HIS A 360 49.55 1.55 -6.30
N GLN A 361 49.66 0.49 -7.11
CA GLN A 361 50.86 0.15 -7.87
C GLN A 361 50.66 0.37 -9.37
N GLY A 362 51.36 1.36 -9.92
CA GLY A 362 51.26 1.77 -11.31
C GLY A 362 50.71 3.19 -11.47
N ARG A 363 50.70 3.66 -12.70
CA ARG A 363 50.12 4.95 -13.10
C ARG A 363 48.68 4.76 -13.53
N GLY A 364 47.83 5.72 -13.19
CA GLY A 364 46.44 5.78 -13.64
C GLY A 364 45.48 4.93 -12.81
N ILE A 365 45.77 4.74 -11.53
CA ILE A 365 44.86 4.04 -10.60
C ILE A 365 43.85 5.04 -10.07
N LEU A 366 42.59 4.63 -10.04
CA LEU A 366 41.44 5.42 -9.62
C LEU A 366 41.01 5.01 -8.21
N SER A 367 40.96 5.98 -7.30
CA SER A 367 40.66 5.77 -5.89
C SER A 367 39.75 6.86 -5.33
N MET A 368 38.96 6.53 -4.30
CA MET A 368 38.09 7.48 -3.60
C MET A 368 38.89 8.37 -2.64
N ALA A 369 38.57 9.67 -2.62
CA ALA A 369 39.06 10.58 -1.61
C ALA A 369 38.17 10.48 -0.35
N ASN A 370 38.79 10.50 0.83
CA ASN A 370 38.11 10.44 2.12
C ASN A 370 38.80 11.36 3.15
N SER A 371 38.08 11.66 4.22
CA SER A 371 38.54 12.51 5.34
C SER A 371 38.78 11.72 6.62
N GLY A 372 38.85 10.39 6.51
CA GLY A 372 38.92 9.44 7.61
C GLY A 372 38.28 8.10 7.24
N PRO A 373 38.36 7.09 8.12
CA PRO A 373 37.79 5.77 7.87
C PRO A 373 36.27 5.86 7.62
N ASN A 374 35.77 5.19 6.58
CA ASN A 374 34.36 5.09 6.21
C ASN A 374 33.67 6.44 5.90
N THR A 375 34.43 7.39 5.35
CA THR A 375 33.93 8.74 4.99
C THR A 375 33.90 9.00 3.49
N ASN A 376 33.64 7.97 2.68
CA ASN A 376 33.61 8.14 1.22
C ASN A 376 32.40 8.98 0.79
N GLY A 377 32.64 9.90 -0.15
CA GLY A 377 31.63 10.79 -0.75
C GLY A 377 31.56 10.62 -2.26
N SER A 378 31.69 11.72 -3.01
CA SER A 378 31.74 11.70 -4.48
C SER A 378 33.11 12.07 -5.07
N GLN A 379 34.03 12.55 -4.24
CA GLN A 379 35.37 12.93 -4.66
C GLN A 379 36.25 11.72 -4.94
N PHE A 380 37.04 11.80 -6.00
CA PHE A 380 37.98 10.76 -6.40
C PHE A 380 39.30 11.37 -6.85
N PHE A 381 40.35 10.54 -6.89
CA PHE A 381 41.63 10.93 -7.42
C PHE A 381 42.23 9.85 -8.33
N ILE A 382 43.09 10.31 -9.23
CA ILE A 382 43.84 9.49 -10.16
C ILE A 382 45.32 9.65 -9.83
N THR A 383 46.03 8.54 -9.70
CA THR A 383 47.46 8.54 -9.37
C THR A 383 48.33 8.67 -10.62
N PHE A 384 49.41 9.47 -10.52
CA PHE A 384 50.42 9.59 -11.58
C PHE A 384 51.57 8.59 -11.43
N ARG A 385 51.78 8.07 -10.20
CA ARG A 385 52.83 7.13 -9.82
C ARG A 385 52.26 6.11 -8.82
N SER A 386 52.97 4.99 -8.65
CA SER A 386 52.73 4.07 -7.53
C SER A 386 52.84 4.80 -6.17
N CYS A 387 51.77 4.74 -5.38
CA CYS A 387 51.65 5.42 -4.09
C CYS A 387 51.25 4.43 -2.98
N ARG A 388 52.15 3.51 -2.63
CA ARG A 388 51.87 2.43 -1.65
C ARG A 388 51.47 2.91 -0.25
N HIS A 389 51.80 4.14 0.12
CA HIS A 389 51.40 4.72 1.41
C HIS A 389 49.90 5.06 1.52
N LEU A 390 49.18 5.02 0.38
CA LEU A 390 47.72 5.19 0.29
C LEU A 390 46.98 3.85 0.38
N ASP A 391 47.70 2.73 0.31
CA ASP A 391 47.11 1.40 0.44
C ASP A 391 46.40 1.24 1.79
N ARG A 392 45.19 0.68 1.76
CA ARG A 392 44.30 0.52 2.94
C ARG A 392 43.88 1.83 3.62
N LYS A 393 44.11 2.98 2.99
CA LYS A 393 43.56 4.27 3.42
C LYS A 393 42.49 4.76 2.47
N HIS A 394 42.71 4.57 1.17
CA HIS A 394 41.77 4.96 0.12
C HIS A 394 41.30 3.74 -0.64
N THR A 395 40.00 3.70 -0.95
CA THR A 395 39.41 2.59 -1.68
C THR A 395 39.73 2.73 -3.16
N VAL A 396 40.51 1.78 -3.68
CA VAL A 396 40.82 1.66 -5.12
C VAL A 396 39.63 1.00 -5.80
N PHE A 397 39.08 1.62 -6.84
CA PHE A 397 37.89 1.09 -7.52
C PHE A 397 37.99 1.02 -9.03
N GLY A 398 39.09 1.48 -9.62
CA GLY A 398 39.31 1.33 -11.04
C GLY A 398 40.73 1.66 -11.48
N LYS A 399 40.92 1.59 -12.79
CA LYS A 399 42.16 1.97 -13.46
C LYS A 399 41.87 2.60 -14.82
N ILE A 400 42.78 3.43 -15.30
CA ILE A 400 42.74 3.96 -16.66
C ILE A 400 43.16 2.86 -17.64
N VAL A 401 42.36 2.67 -18.68
CA VAL A 401 42.63 1.74 -19.79
C VAL A 401 42.94 2.45 -21.10
N GLY A 402 42.61 3.74 -21.22
CA GLY A 402 42.88 4.54 -22.41
C GLY A 402 42.91 6.03 -22.10
N GLY A 403 43.66 6.80 -22.89
CA GLY A 403 43.84 8.24 -22.67
C GLY A 403 45.03 8.60 -21.75
N LEU A 404 46.04 7.74 -21.65
CA LEU A 404 47.27 8.02 -20.89
C LEU A 404 47.96 9.31 -21.38
N GLU A 405 47.85 9.65 -22.67
CA GLU A 405 48.35 10.90 -23.24
C GLU A 405 47.66 12.13 -22.62
N THR A 406 46.34 12.08 -22.46
CA THR A 406 45.56 13.12 -21.77
C THR A 406 45.99 13.23 -20.31
N LEU A 407 46.23 12.11 -19.62
CA LEU A 407 46.75 12.13 -18.25
C LEU A 407 48.15 12.79 -18.18
N ASN A 408 49.01 12.54 -19.17
CA ASN A 408 50.33 13.17 -19.26
C ASN A 408 50.24 14.68 -19.56
N ALA A 409 49.28 15.10 -20.39
CA ALA A 409 49.04 16.51 -20.67
C ALA A 409 48.56 17.24 -19.40
N ILE A 410 47.63 16.63 -18.67
CA ILE A 410 47.11 17.11 -17.39
C ILE A 410 48.23 17.25 -16.33
N GLU A 411 49.18 16.31 -16.27
CA GLU A 411 50.30 16.39 -15.34
C GLU A 411 51.27 17.54 -15.65
N LYS A 412 51.38 17.95 -16.92
CA LYS A 412 52.26 19.06 -17.34
C LYS A 412 51.72 20.43 -16.97
N VAL A 413 50.42 20.56 -16.68
CA VAL A 413 49.81 21.83 -16.29
C VAL A 413 50.51 22.36 -15.02
N GLU A 414 50.78 23.66 -15.00
CA GLU A 414 51.36 24.34 -13.84
C GLU A 414 50.31 24.53 -12.74
N VAL A 415 50.76 24.48 -11.49
CA VAL A 415 49.90 24.53 -10.31
C VAL A 415 50.28 25.72 -9.43
N ASP A 416 49.28 26.36 -8.83
CA ASP A 416 49.45 27.44 -7.87
C ASP A 416 49.89 26.90 -6.50
N ASN A 417 50.25 27.80 -5.57
CA ASN A 417 50.68 27.50 -4.20
C ASN A 417 49.65 26.71 -3.36
N LYS A 418 48.40 26.61 -3.83
CA LYS A 418 47.32 25.81 -3.21
C LYS A 418 47.07 24.46 -3.91
N ASP A 419 48.05 23.98 -4.69
CA ASP A 419 47.96 22.78 -5.54
C ASP A 419 46.83 22.85 -6.58
N ARG A 420 46.33 24.05 -6.91
CA ARG A 420 45.26 24.26 -7.89
C ARG A 420 45.86 24.43 -9.29
N PRO A 421 45.41 23.70 -10.31
CA PRO A 421 45.85 23.92 -11.70
C PRO A 421 45.60 25.38 -12.12
N ILE A 422 46.58 26.01 -12.79
CA ILE A 422 46.44 27.35 -13.36
C ILE A 422 45.46 27.32 -14.54
N GLU A 423 45.57 26.29 -15.37
CA GLU A 423 44.59 26.00 -16.40
C GLU A 423 43.53 25.06 -15.83
N ASP A 424 42.26 25.51 -15.86
CA ASP A 424 41.14 24.71 -15.36
C ASP A 424 40.98 23.41 -16.17
N ILE A 425 41.12 22.27 -15.50
CA ILE A 425 40.82 20.95 -16.08
C ILE A 425 39.36 20.62 -15.73
N ILE A 426 38.52 20.50 -16.74
CA ILE A 426 37.06 20.37 -16.58
C ILE A 426 36.58 19.07 -17.21
N ILE A 427 35.76 18.32 -16.48
CA ILE A 427 35.00 17.19 -17.01
C ILE A 427 33.80 17.76 -17.76
N GLN A 428 33.79 17.67 -19.09
CA GLN A 428 32.67 18.16 -19.90
C GLN A 428 31.48 17.22 -19.84
N LYS A 429 31.75 15.91 -19.93
CA LYS A 429 30.70 14.88 -19.90
C LYS A 429 31.24 13.54 -19.42
N ALA A 430 30.52 12.90 -18.50
CA ALA A 430 30.75 11.50 -18.16
C ALA A 430 29.82 10.58 -18.96
N GLN A 431 30.39 9.66 -19.76
CA GLN A 431 29.63 8.68 -20.53
C GLN A 431 29.86 7.27 -19.97
N VAL A 432 28.80 6.59 -19.55
CA VAL A 432 28.86 5.19 -19.11
C VAL A 432 28.67 4.29 -20.33
N PHE A 433 29.67 3.46 -20.64
CA PHE A 433 29.60 2.52 -21.77
C PHE A 433 29.03 1.17 -21.37
N VAL A 434 29.43 0.67 -20.20
CA VAL A 434 28.98 -0.62 -19.68
C VAL A 434 28.58 -0.40 -18.24
N ASP A 435 27.27 -0.52 -17.98
CA ASP A 435 26.72 -0.52 -16.64
C ASP A 435 26.35 -1.95 -16.20
N PRO A 436 27.19 -2.61 -15.39
CA PRO A 436 26.91 -3.95 -14.90
C PRO A 436 25.79 -3.98 -13.84
N PHE A 437 25.39 -2.81 -13.30
CA PHE A 437 24.42 -2.71 -12.23
C PHE A 437 22.97 -2.74 -12.73
N GLN A 438 22.71 -2.25 -13.95
CA GLN A 438 21.37 -2.30 -14.57
C GLN A 438 20.95 -3.72 -14.93
N GLU A 439 21.85 -4.49 -15.56
CA GLU A 439 21.58 -5.89 -15.90
C GLU A 439 21.28 -6.74 -14.64
N ALA A 440 22.00 -6.49 -13.54
CA ALA A 440 21.79 -7.18 -12.27
C ALA A 440 20.42 -6.84 -11.65
N ASP A 441 19.98 -5.58 -11.73
CA ASP A 441 18.68 -5.15 -11.23
C ASP A 441 17.52 -5.76 -12.03
N GLU A 442 17.63 -5.80 -13.36
CA GLU A 442 16.62 -6.39 -14.22
C GLU A 442 16.49 -7.91 -14.02
N GLN A 443 17.62 -8.62 -13.87
CA GLN A 443 17.62 -10.04 -13.54
C GLN A 443 16.98 -10.31 -12.18
N LEU A 444 17.28 -9.48 -11.17
CA LEU A 444 16.72 -9.64 -9.84
C LEU A 444 15.22 -9.30 -9.80
N ALA A 445 14.78 -8.29 -10.56
CA ALA A 445 13.37 -7.94 -10.67
C ALA A 445 12.55 -9.05 -11.35
N THR A 446 13.08 -9.65 -12.42
CA THR A 446 12.42 -10.76 -13.13
C THR A 446 12.34 -12.02 -12.26
N GLU A 447 13.41 -12.37 -11.55
CA GLU A 447 13.40 -13.50 -10.59
C GLU A 447 12.43 -13.27 -9.43
N ARG A 448 12.40 -12.05 -8.85
CA ARG A 448 11.46 -11.70 -7.78
C ARG A 448 10.00 -11.77 -8.27
N ALA A 449 9.72 -11.29 -9.48
CA ALA A 449 8.38 -11.37 -10.07
C ALA A 449 7.94 -12.84 -10.27
N ALA A 450 8.84 -13.70 -10.78
CA ALA A 450 8.56 -15.12 -10.98
C ALA A 450 8.27 -15.84 -9.65
N GLU A 451 9.01 -15.52 -8.57
CA GLU A 451 8.77 -16.14 -7.26
C GLU A 451 7.45 -15.65 -6.62
N ILE A 452 7.08 -14.38 -6.81
CA ILE A 452 5.77 -13.86 -6.35
C ILE A 452 4.63 -14.59 -7.05
N GLU A 453 4.73 -14.80 -8.37
CA GLU A 453 3.73 -15.55 -9.13
C GLU A 453 3.65 -17.00 -8.65
N ARG A 454 4.79 -17.66 -8.42
CA ARG A 454 4.84 -19.02 -7.89
C ARG A 454 4.18 -19.12 -6.51
N LEU A 455 4.49 -18.21 -5.59
CA LEU A 455 3.90 -18.15 -4.26
C LEU A 455 2.39 -17.90 -4.31
N ALA A 456 1.91 -17.06 -5.25
CA ALA A 456 0.48 -16.84 -5.47
C ALA A 456 -0.22 -18.11 -5.97
N GLN A 457 0.41 -18.87 -6.87
CA GLN A 457 -0.10 -20.15 -7.35
C GLN A 457 -0.11 -21.22 -6.25
N GLU A 458 0.94 -21.32 -5.44
CA GLU A 458 1.01 -22.23 -4.30
C GLU A 458 -0.03 -21.86 -3.23
N ALA A 459 -0.24 -20.57 -2.94
CA ALA A 459 -1.28 -20.12 -2.02
C ALA A 459 -2.69 -20.41 -2.54
N ALA A 460 -2.92 -20.32 -3.86
CA ALA A 460 -4.18 -20.70 -4.48
C ALA A 460 -4.44 -22.21 -4.38
N LYS A 461 -3.42 -23.05 -4.64
CA LYS A 461 -3.48 -24.52 -4.47
C LYS A 461 -3.70 -24.92 -3.01
N ASN A 462 -3.06 -24.25 -2.06
CA ASN A 462 -3.26 -24.52 -0.64
C ASN A 462 -4.66 -24.09 -0.16
N LYS A 463 -5.23 -23.01 -0.71
CA LYS A 463 -6.62 -22.62 -0.46
C LYS A 463 -7.62 -23.62 -1.04
N SER A 464 -7.36 -24.20 -2.21
CA SER A 464 -8.24 -25.25 -2.75
C SER A 464 -8.16 -26.54 -1.93
N ASN A 465 -6.97 -26.95 -1.50
CA ASN A 465 -6.78 -28.13 -0.67
C ASN A 465 -7.42 -27.97 0.73
N ASN A 466 -7.25 -26.83 1.39
CA ASN A 466 -7.91 -26.54 2.67
C ASN A 466 -9.44 -26.46 2.56
N LYS A 467 -9.98 -26.13 1.38
CA LYS A 467 -11.43 -26.13 1.11
C LYS A 467 -11.97 -27.55 0.91
N MET A 468 -11.14 -28.47 0.40
CA MET A 468 -11.47 -29.90 0.36
C MET A 468 -11.36 -30.55 1.75
N GLU A 469 -10.33 -30.22 2.55
CA GLU A 469 -10.17 -30.80 3.89
C GLU A 469 -11.23 -30.32 4.91
N LYS A 470 -11.75 -29.09 4.78
CA LYS A 470 -12.84 -28.60 5.65
C LYS A 470 -14.18 -29.32 5.48
N ASN A 471 -14.37 -30.07 4.38
CA ASN A 471 -15.60 -30.82 4.11
C ASN A 471 -15.50 -32.31 4.50
N ASP A 472 -14.32 -32.79 4.90
CA ASP A 472 -14.17 -34.15 5.40
C ASP A 472 -14.44 -34.18 6.91
N VAL A 473 -15.62 -34.67 7.27
CA VAL A 473 -15.96 -35.05 8.65
C VAL A 473 -14.84 -35.96 9.18
N LEU A 474 -14.23 -35.59 10.31
CA LEU A 474 -13.16 -36.34 10.96
C LEU A 474 -13.55 -37.82 11.08
N LYS A 475 -12.94 -38.67 10.24
CA LYS A 475 -13.20 -40.12 10.25
C LYS A 475 -12.74 -40.71 11.58
N ILE A 476 -13.67 -41.29 12.32
CA ILE A 476 -13.42 -41.99 13.59
C ILE A 476 -12.92 -43.39 13.25
N TYR A 477 -11.66 -43.68 13.55
CA TYR A 477 -11.03 -44.99 13.31
C TYR A 477 -11.17 -45.95 14.50
N ARG A 478 -11.37 -45.42 15.72
CA ARG A 478 -11.56 -46.25 16.94
C ARG A 478 -12.39 -45.52 18.00
N SER A 479 -13.09 -46.25 18.87
CA SER A 479 -13.72 -45.72 20.08
C SER A 479 -12.77 -45.83 21.29
N GLY A 480 -12.15 -44.72 21.73
CA GLY A 480 -11.29 -44.64 22.92
C GLY A 480 -10.35 -43.42 22.89
N VAL A 481 -9.25 -43.39 23.62
CA VAL A 481 -8.17 -42.42 23.37
C VAL A 481 -7.48 -42.81 22.06
N GLY A 482 -7.24 -41.86 21.15
CA GLY A 482 -6.67 -42.14 19.80
C GLY A 482 -7.69 -42.33 18.66
N LYS A 483 -8.93 -41.81 18.80
CA LYS A 483 -10.04 -42.01 17.82
C LYS A 483 -9.75 -41.57 16.39
N TYR A 484 -8.80 -40.66 16.18
CA TYR A 484 -8.52 -40.04 14.88
C TYR A 484 -7.21 -40.52 14.23
N ILE A 485 -6.54 -41.51 14.83
CA ILE A 485 -5.28 -42.06 14.32
C ILE A 485 -5.61 -43.24 13.39
N LYS A 486 -5.21 -43.15 12.12
CA LYS A 486 -5.33 -44.25 11.13
C LYS A 486 -4.36 -45.38 11.48
N PRO A 487 -4.81 -46.61 11.81
CA PRO A 487 -3.92 -47.76 11.84
C PRO A 487 -3.71 -48.25 10.40
N ASN A 488 -2.45 -48.37 9.99
CA ASN A 488 -1.95 -48.78 8.66
C ASN A 488 -1.91 -47.67 7.59
N LYS A 489 -0.79 -46.95 7.60
CA LYS A 489 -0.21 -46.32 6.41
C LYS A 489 1.20 -46.90 6.23
N GLU A 490 1.26 -48.17 5.87
CA GLU A 490 2.49 -48.78 5.34
C GLU A 490 2.42 -48.73 3.81
N GLU A 491 3.48 -48.18 3.22
CA GLU A 491 3.87 -48.24 1.80
C GLU A 491 3.09 -47.39 0.77
N ASP A 492 3.17 -46.05 0.88
CA ASP A 492 3.14 -45.19 -0.31
C ASP A 492 4.57 -45.04 -0.84
N LYS A 493 4.84 -45.71 -1.96
CA LYS A 493 6.07 -45.68 -2.75
C LYS A 493 6.39 -44.25 -3.20
N ILE A 494 7.56 -43.74 -2.82
CA ILE A 494 8.17 -42.55 -3.43
C ILE A 494 8.98 -43.04 -4.64
N GLU A 495 8.48 -42.78 -5.84
CA GLU A 495 9.28 -42.81 -7.07
C GLU A 495 10.39 -41.75 -6.96
N LYS A 496 11.64 -42.20 -6.92
CA LYS A 496 12.82 -41.36 -7.09
C LYS A 496 13.34 -41.59 -8.51
N GLU A 497 13.27 -40.56 -9.34
CA GLU A 497 14.08 -40.47 -10.56
C GLU A 497 15.57 -40.43 -10.17
N GLU A 498 16.32 -41.40 -10.70
CA GLU A 498 17.76 -41.52 -10.51
C GLU A 498 18.51 -40.56 -11.45
N LEU A 499 19.35 -39.70 -10.86
CA LEU A 499 20.57 -39.21 -11.51
C LEU A 499 21.76 -39.95 -10.87
N SER A 500 22.41 -40.73 -11.72
CA SER A 500 23.58 -41.58 -11.49
C SER A 500 24.84 -40.82 -11.04
N ILE A 501 25.63 -41.42 -10.11
CA ILE A 501 27.11 -41.53 -10.06
C ILE A 501 27.48 -42.47 -8.87
N PRO A 502 28.54 -43.32 -8.94
CA PRO A 502 28.47 -44.69 -8.44
C PRO A 502 29.10 -44.98 -7.06
N SER A 503 28.58 -46.08 -6.52
CA SER A 503 28.97 -46.97 -5.42
C SER A 503 30.40 -46.96 -4.85
N THR A 504 30.49 -46.94 -3.52
CA THR A 504 31.36 -47.86 -2.77
C THR A 504 30.59 -48.52 -1.61
N ILE A 505 30.65 -49.84 -1.57
CA ILE A 505 29.94 -50.74 -0.64
C ILE A 505 30.71 -50.84 0.68
N LYS A 506 30.02 -50.78 1.83
CA LYS A 506 30.33 -51.58 3.03
C LYS A 506 29.12 -51.67 3.99
N LYS A 507 29.07 -52.79 4.72
CA LYS A 507 27.87 -53.52 5.22
C LYS A 507 27.20 -52.91 6.46
N LYS A 508 25.89 -53.23 6.58
CA LYS A 508 24.93 -52.97 7.68
C LYS A 508 25.42 -53.35 9.08
N LYS A 509 25.04 -52.54 10.08
CA LYS A 509 24.60 -52.98 11.42
C LYS A 509 23.30 -52.23 11.77
N THR A 510 22.23 -52.99 11.95
CA THR A 510 20.90 -52.53 12.40
C THR A 510 20.92 -52.36 13.92
N VAL A 511 20.63 -51.15 14.41
CA VAL A 511 20.31 -50.89 15.83
C VAL A 511 18.83 -50.53 15.90
N THR A 512 18.04 -51.42 16.50
CA THR A 512 16.62 -51.24 16.79
C THR A 512 16.47 -50.52 18.13
N ASN A 513 16.22 -49.21 18.11
CA ASN A 513 15.77 -48.49 19.31
C ASN A 513 14.24 -48.43 19.33
N SER A 514 13.64 -49.36 20.06
CA SER A 514 12.23 -49.29 20.48
C SER A 514 12.16 -48.41 21.72
N PHE A 515 11.42 -47.31 21.66
CA PHE A 515 11.10 -46.49 22.83
C PHE A 515 10.15 -47.24 23.76
N GLY A 516 10.51 -47.37 25.04
CA GLY A 516 9.71 -48.01 26.08
C GLY A 516 8.65 -47.08 26.67
N ASP A 517 7.64 -47.70 27.27
CA ASP A 517 6.44 -47.11 27.85
C ASP A 517 6.75 -46.22 29.08
N PHE A 518 6.18 -45.00 29.14
CA PHE A 518 6.44 -43.99 30.17
C PHE A 518 5.36 -43.97 31.26
N SER A 519 4.88 -45.14 31.70
CA SER A 519 3.80 -45.25 32.68
C SER A 519 4.25 -45.03 34.14
N SER A 520 5.38 -44.37 34.38
CA SER A 520 5.86 -44.06 35.73
C SER A 520 6.52 -42.68 35.86
N TRP A 521 6.11 -41.70 35.07
CA TRP A 521 6.45 -40.30 35.30
C TRP A 521 5.22 -39.51 35.74
#